data_AF-A0A960LHQ1-F1
#
_entry.id   AF-A0A960LHQ1-F1
#
_cell.length_a   1.000
_cell.length_b   1.000
_cell.length_c   1.000
_cell.angle_alpha   90.00
_cell.angle_beta   90.00
_cell.angle_gamma   90.00
#
_symmetry.space_group_name_H-M   'P 1'
#
loop_
_entity.id
_entity.type
_entity.pdbx_description
1 polymer ?
#
loop_
_entity_poly.entity_id
_entity_poly.type
_entity_poly.pdbx_seq_one_letter_code
_entity_poly.pdbx_strand_id
1 'polypeptide(L)'
;MAKPLNSYTAPIGELQVQQLREILEERGFEFGTKEWAIFAAKKGKLNVTVYEKGPKVLVQGKETEDFVKFILEPEVLGEAKIGYEEVNQPEMFTAHFGIDESGKGDFFGPLVIAGAYTDAEIARHLIDAGVTDSKRITSDAKIRKLAGIIRDTPGMVSEVVRIGPTRYNDLYARFRNLNRMLAWGHALVIEGLLGKKP
;
A
#
# COMPACT_ATOMS: atom_id res chain seq x y z
N MET A 1 -2.69 -2.28 16.95
CA MET A 1 -3.95 -2.41 16.18
C MET A 1 -3.85 -1.50 14.97
N ALA A 2 -3.86 -2.09 13.77
CA ALA A 2 -4.00 -1.35 12.52
C ALA A 2 -5.23 -0.43 12.60
N LYS A 3 -5.15 0.76 12.01
CA LYS A 3 -6.31 1.65 11.95
C LYS A 3 -7.31 1.01 10.96
N PRO A 4 -8.59 0.80 11.35
CA PRO A 4 -9.56 0.15 10.47
C PRO A 4 -9.71 0.90 9.17
N LEU A 5 -9.94 0.16 8.08
CA LEU A 5 -10.15 0.74 6.76
C LEU A 5 -11.37 1.65 6.80
N ASN A 6 -11.20 2.93 6.48
CA ASN A 6 -12.30 3.93 6.50
C ASN A 6 -12.74 4.37 5.09
N SER A 7 -12.05 3.89 4.06
CA SER A 7 -12.35 4.20 2.65
C SER A 7 -11.86 3.06 1.78
N TYR A 8 -12.70 2.56 0.89
CA TYR A 8 -12.39 1.53 -0.08
C TYR A 8 -12.98 1.91 -1.43
N THR A 9 -12.26 1.62 -2.51
CA THR A 9 -12.76 1.80 -3.87
C THR A 9 -12.42 0.60 -4.74
N ALA A 10 -13.39 0.17 -5.55
CA ALA A 10 -13.17 -0.86 -6.55
C ALA A 10 -13.96 -0.53 -7.84
N PRO A 11 -13.40 -0.83 -9.02
CA PRO A 11 -14.20 -0.86 -10.25
C PRO A 11 -15.24 -1.98 -10.14
N ILE A 12 -16.43 -1.75 -10.69
CA ILE A 12 -17.54 -2.70 -10.76
C ILE A 12 -18.19 -2.65 -12.15
N GLY A 13 -18.72 -3.78 -12.62
CA GLY A 13 -19.49 -3.88 -13.87
C GLY A 13 -20.97 -3.50 -13.69
N GLU A 14 -21.70 -3.32 -14.78
CA GLU A 14 -23.13 -2.93 -14.73
C GLU A 14 -24.01 -3.92 -13.95
N LEU A 15 -23.77 -5.23 -14.10
CA LEU A 15 -24.46 -6.26 -13.32
C LEU A 15 -24.19 -6.12 -11.81
N GLN A 16 -22.94 -5.82 -11.44
CA GLN A 16 -22.53 -5.62 -10.05
C GLN A 16 -23.13 -4.33 -9.46
N VAL A 17 -23.34 -3.29 -10.28
CA VAL A 17 -24.05 -2.06 -9.86
C VAL A 17 -25.49 -2.38 -9.47
N GLN A 18 -26.19 -3.18 -10.29
CA GLN A 18 -27.58 -3.59 -10.01
C GLN A 18 -27.65 -4.44 -8.74
N GLN A 19 -26.79 -5.47 -8.66
CA GLN A 19 -26.72 -6.36 -7.50
C GLN A 19 -26.39 -5.61 -6.20
N LEU A 20 -25.42 -4.69 -6.23
CA LEU A 20 -25.08 -3.87 -5.07
C LEU A 20 -26.26 -2.99 -4.64
N ARG A 21 -27.05 -2.46 -5.58
CA ARG A 21 -28.23 -1.68 -5.27
C ARG A 21 -29.27 -2.50 -4.52
N GLU A 22 -29.60 -3.71 -5.00
CA GLU A 22 -30.55 -4.63 -4.37
C GLU A 22 -30.12 -4.98 -2.93
N ILE A 23 -28.84 -5.33 -2.73
CA ILE A 23 -28.29 -5.64 -1.41
C ILE A 23 -28.43 -4.44 -0.45
N LEU A 24 -28.19 -3.22 -0.93
CA LEU A 24 -28.33 -2.01 -0.11
C LEU A 24 -29.79 -1.72 0.26
N GLU A 25 -30.73 -1.96 -0.67
CA GLU A 25 -32.17 -1.84 -0.42
C GLU A 25 -32.64 -2.86 0.62
N GLU A 26 -32.29 -4.15 0.45
CA GLU A 26 -32.63 -5.23 1.39
C GLU A 26 -32.06 -4.98 2.80
N ARG A 27 -30.85 -4.40 2.87
CA ARG A 27 -30.20 -4.09 4.14
C ARG A 27 -30.63 -2.74 4.72
N GLY A 28 -31.61 -2.06 4.12
CA GLY A 28 -32.22 -0.85 4.66
C GLY A 28 -31.27 0.35 4.67
N PHE A 29 -30.47 0.53 3.60
CA PHE A 29 -29.74 1.78 3.40
C PHE A 29 -30.68 2.88 2.88
N GLU A 30 -30.44 4.10 3.32
CA GLU A 30 -31.14 5.28 2.84
C GLU A 30 -30.46 5.80 1.56
N PHE A 31 -31.21 5.83 0.45
CA PHE A 31 -30.70 6.33 -0.82
C PHE A 31 -30.79 7.85 -0.92
N GLY A 32 -29.76 8.45 -1.50
CA GLY A 32 -29.67 9.87 -1.77
C GLY A 32 -29.05 10.15 -3.14
N THR A 33 -29.10 11.40 -3.54
CA THR A 33 -28.51 11.88 -4.79
C THR A 33 -27.14 12.51 -4.52
N LYS A 34 -26.22 12.31 -5.45
CA LYS A 34 -24.89 12.91 -5.44
C LYS A 34 -24.49 13.16 -6.88
N GLU A 35 -23.85 14.29 -7.16
CA GLU A 35 -23.41 14.58 -8.52
C GLU A 35 -22.48 13.48 -9.04
N TRP A 36 -22.65 13.12 -10.32
CA TRP A 36 -21.84 12.14 -11.03
C TRP A 36 -21.95 10.70 -10.50
N ALA A 37 -22.94 10.42 -9.64
CA ALA A 37 -23.18 9.12 -9.06
C ALA A 37 -24.44 8.47 -9.65
N ILE A 38 -24.34 7.19 -10.00
CA ILE A 38 -25.48 6.33 -10.35
C ILE A 38 -26.43 6.25 -9.15
N PHE A 39 -25.88 6.03 -7.96
CA PHE A 39 -26.60 6.16 -6.70
C PHE A 39 -25.62 6.42 -5.54
N ALA A 40 -26.15 7.01 -4.47
CA ALA A 40 -25.50 7.05 -3.17
C ALA A 40 -26.45 6.48 -2.12
N ALA A 41 -25.92 5.72 -1.18
CA ALA A 41 -26.68 5.08 -0.11
C ALA A 41 -25.93 5.22 1.22
N LYS A 42 -26.67 5.37 2.32
CA LYS A 42 -26.11 5.56 3.66
C LYS A 42 -26.83 4.69 4.68
N LYS A 43 -26.07 4.10 5.60
CA LYS A 43 -26.59 3.45 6.80
C LYS A 43 -25.66 3.72 7.97
N GLY A 44 -26.19 4.30 9.04
CA GLY A 44 -25.39 4.65 10.22
C GLY A 44 -24.19 5.54 9.87
N LYS A 45 -22.97 5.00 10.08
CA LYS A 45 -21.70 5.70 9.80
C LYS A 45 -21.02 5.21 8.53
N LEU A 46 -21.74 4.51 7.65
CA LEU A 46 -21.28 3.98 6.39
C LEU A 46 -21.99 4.67 5.21
N ASN A 47 -21.22 5.08 4.21
CA ASN A 47 -21.70 5.61 2.94
C ASN A 47 -21.17 4.74 1.81
N VAL A 48 -22.03 4.41 0.86
CA VAL A 48 -21.69 3.68 -0.37
C VAL A 48 -22.10 4.56 -1.55
N THR A 49 -21.21 4.81 -2.49
CA THR A 49 -21.47 5.65 -3.66
C THR A 49 -20.95 4.95 -4.90
N VAL A 50 -21.76 4.86 -5.95
CA VAL A 50 -21.34 4.32 -7.25
C VAL A 50 -21.29 5.46 -8.26
N TYR A 51 -20.13 5.65 -8.91
CA TYR A 51 -19.91 6.72 -9.90
C TYR A 51 -20.19 6.27 -11.34
N GLU A 52 -20.60 7.19 -12.21
CA GLU A 52 -21.03 6.91 -13.60
C GLU A 52 -19.87 6.59 -14.58
N LYS A 53 -18.74 7.30 -14.48
CA LYS A 53 -17.61 7.13 -15.43
C LYS A 53 -16.70 5.98 -15.03
N GLY A 54 -16.89 4.83 -15.68
CA GLY A 54 -16.24 3.57 -15.33
C GLY A 54 -16.75 3.14 -13.96
N PRO A 55 -17.85 2.36 -13.90
CA PRO A 55 -18.60 2.22 -12.66
C PRO A 55 -17.68 1.81 -11.52
N LYS A 56 -17.62 2.65 -10.49
CA LYS A 56 -16.69 2.50 -9.39
C LYS A 56 -17.44 2.72 -8.10
N VAL A 57 -17.38 1.73 -7.22
CA VAL A 57 -17.91 1.85 -5.87
C VAL A 57 -16.89 2.55 -4.98
N LEU A 58 -17.38 3.46 -4.14
CA LEU A 58 -16.67 4.10 -3.05
C LEU A 58 -17.43 3.79 -1.77
N VAL A 59 -16.80 3.04 -0.87
CA VAL A 59 -17.32 2.74 0.47
C VAL A 59 -16.53 3.57 1.47
N GLN A 60 -17.20 4.34 2.32
CA GLN A 60 -16.56 5.24 3.29
C GLN A 60 -17.29 5.26 4.63
N GLY A 61 -16.55 5.20 5.72
CA GLY A 61 -17.14 5.15 7.05
C GLY A 61 -16.38 4.29 8.04
N LYS A 62 -16.89 4.21 9.27
CA LYS A 62 -16.26 3.38 10.32
C LYS A 62 -16.41 1.87 10.07
N GLU A 63 -17.44 1.48 9.33
CA GLU A 63 -17.82 0.09 9.07
C GLU A 63 -17.37 -0.35 7.66
N THR A 64 -16.45 0.39 7.03
CA THR A 64 -16.02 0.11 5.66
C THR A 64 -15.31 -1.23 5.54
N GLU A 65 -14.45 -1.59 6.48
CA GLU A 65 -13.74 -2.87 6.44
C GLU A 65 -14.70 -4.07 6.47
N ASP A 66 -15.63 -4.09 7.42
CA ASP A 66 -16.61 -5.17 7.58
C ASP A 66 -17.55 -5.24 6.38
N PHE A 67 -18.05 -4.09 5.89
CA PHE A 67 -18.89 -4.07 4.71
C PHE A 67 -18.15 -4.63 3.48
N VAL A 68 -16.88 -4.31 3.32
CA VAL A 68 -16.12 -4.82 2.18
C VAL A 68 -15.89 -6.31 2.30
N LYS A 69 -15.39 -6.79 3.46
CA LYS A 69 -15.07 -8.21 3.69
C LYS A 69 -16.27 -9.14 3.65
N PHE A 70 -17.42 -8.70 4.19
CA PHE A 70 -18.57 -9.59 4.39
C PHE A 70 -19.71 -9.37 3.39
N ILE A 71 -19.65 -8.33 2.56
CA ILE A 71 -20.74 -7.99 1.62
C ILE A 71 -20.16 -7.71 0.24
N LEU A 72 -19.34 -6.66 0.11
CA LEU A 72 -18.90 -6.22 -1.22
C LEU A 72 -18.06 -7.29 -1.93
N GLU A 73 -17.05 -7.83 -1.25
CA GLU A 73 -16.17 -8.87 -1.80
C GLU A 73 -16.92 -10.18 -2.13
N PRO A 74 -17.64 -10.82 -1.19
CA PRO A 74 -18.26 -12.11 -1.44
C PRO A 74 -19.52 -12.03 -2.31
N GLU A 75 -20.37 -11.01 -2.11
CA GLU A 75 -21.67 -10.95 -2.77
C GLU A 75 -21.57 -10.22 -4.12
N VAL A 76 -20.77 -9.15 -4.24
CA VAL A 76 -20.74 -8.31 -5.44
C VAL A 76 -19.52 -8.57 -6.32
N LEU A 77 -18.30 -8.55 -5.75
CA LEU A 77 -17.06 -8.67 -6.53
C LEU A 77 -16.74 -10.13 -6.88
N GLY A 78 -17.15 -11.08 -6.04
CA GLY A 78 -16.79 -12.49 -6.17
C GLY A 78 -15.31 -12.76 -5.89
N GLU A 79 -14.61 -11.84 -5.24
CA GLU A 79 -13.16 -11.91 -4.99
C GLU A 79 -12.87 -11.49 -3.54
N ALA A 80 -12.20 -12.36 -2.78
CA ALA A 80 -11.75 -12.04 -1.43
C ALA A 80 -10.33 -11.44 -1.47
N LYS A 81 -10.21 -10.12 -1.29
CA LYS A 81 -8.91 -9.41 -1.38
C LYS A 81 -8.39 -9.00 -0.02
N ILE A 82 -9.22 -8.34 0.79
CA ILE A 82 -8.78 -7.80 2.09
C ILE A 82 -8.70 -8.92 3.13
N GLY A 83 -7.52 -9.11 3.72
CA GLY A 83 -7.27 -10.19 4.69
C GLY A 83 -6.88 -11.52 4.06
N TYR A 84 -6.81 -11.59 2.73
CA TYR A 84 -6.35 -12.76 1.96
C TYR A 84 -5.07 -12.45 1.17
N GLU A 85 -4.30 -11.47 1.61
CA GLU A 85 -3.06 -11.05 0.96
C GLU A 85 -2.09 -12.23 0.79
N GLU A 86 -2.03 -13.14 1.76
CA GLU A 86 -1.17 -14.32 1.72
C GLU A 86 -1.60 -15.35 0.68
N VAL A 87 -2.89 -15.46 0.40
CA VAL A 87 -3.43 -16.35 -0.64
C VAL A 87 -3.26 -15.74 -2.02
N ASN A 88 -3.54 -14.44 -2.14
CA ASN A 88 -3.54 -13.74 -3.42
C ASN A 88 -2.13 -13.33 -3.90
N GLN A 89 -1.21 -13.15 -2.95
CA GLN A 89 0.17 -12.70 -3.20
C GLN A 89 1.14 -13.50 -2.32
N PRO A 90 1.26 -14.82 -2.54
CA PRO A 90 2.08 -15.69 -1.69
C PRO A 90 3.56 -15.28 -1.69
N GLU A 91 4.03 -14.72 -2.80
CA GLU A 91 5.38 -14.18 -2.97
C GLU A 91 5.74 -13.12 -1.89
N MET A 92 4.77 -12.34 -1.40
CA MET A 92 5.01 -11.35 -0.34
C MET A 92 5.34 -11.98 1.01
N PHE A 93 5.01 -13.26 1.19
CA PHE A 93 5.18 -14.01 2.43
C PHE A 93 6.31 -15.05 2.33
N THR A 94 7.00 -15.13 1.19
CA THR A 94 8.23 -15.91 1.08
C THR A 94 9.42 -15.08 1.55
N ALA A 95 10.53 -15.74 1.89
CA ALA A 95 11.75 -15.04 2.27
C ALA A 95 12.34 -14.30 1.04
N HIS A 96 12.42 -12.98 1.11
CA HIS A 96 12.97 -12.15 0.02
C HIS A 96 13.51 -10.81 0.52
N PHE A 97 14.21 -10.10 -0.38
CA PHE A 97 14.62 -8.72 -0.17
C PHE A 97 13.76 -7.76 -0.98
N GLY A 98 13.33 -6.67 -0.36
CA GLY A 98 12.81 -5.49 -1.04
C GLY A 98 13.86 -4.38 -1.04
N ILE A 99 14.13 -3.76 -2.19
CA ILE A 99 15.07 -2.65 -2.33
C ILE A 99 14.39 -1.49 -3.07
N ASP A 100 14.55 -0.27 -2.57
CA ASP A 100 14.00 0.94 -3.18
C ASP A 100 14.88 2.17 -2.91
N GLU A 101 14.68 3.23 -3.70
CA GLU A 101 15.42 4.49 -3.59
C GLU A 101 14.53 5.70 -3.28
N SER A 102 15.11 6.70 -2.60
CA SER A 102 14.51 8.01 -2.38
C SER A 102 15.55 9.12 -2.57
N GLY A 103 15.10 10.31 -2.97
CA GLY A 103 15.98 11.42 -3.38
C GLY A 103 16.28 11.46 -4.88
N LYS A 104 15.75 10.51 -5.67
CA LYS A 104 15.86 10.54 -7.13
C LYS A 104 14.98 11.65 -7.70
N GLY A 105 15.62 12.66 -8.28
CA GLY A 105 14.94 13.84 -8.85
C GLY A 105 14.83 15.01 -7.88
N ASP A 106 15.17 14.82 -6.61
CA ASP A 106 15.29 15.93 -5.67
C ASP A 106 16.57 16.71 -5.97
N PHE A 107 16.44 18.03 -6.09
CA PHE A 107 17.61 18.90 -6.32
C PHE A 107 18.47 19.03 -5.07
N PHE A 108 17.86 18.97 -3.88
CA PHE A 108 18.53 19.08 -2.60
C PHE A 108 18.45 17.77 -1.82
N GLY A 109 19.51 17.50 -1.06
CA GLY A 109 19.56 16.35 -0.16
C GLY A 109 20.30 15.14 -0.76
N PRO A 110 20.39 14.05 0.02
CA PRO A 110 21.08 12.85 -0.41
C PRO A 110 20.21 12.00 -1.34
N LEU A 111 20.86 11.18 -2.16
CA LEU A 111 20.25 9.98 -2.71
C LEU A 111 20.40 8.85 -1.68
N VAL A 112 19.30 8.19 -1.32
CA VAL A 112 19.27 7.10 -0.34
C VAL A 112 18.70 5.86 -0.99
N ILE A 113 19.44 4.77 -0.95
CA ILE A 113 18.97 3.45 -1.35
C ILE A 113 18.86 2.61 -0.08
N ALA A 114 17.72 1.98 0.13
CA ALA A 114 17.47 1.14 1.29
C ALA A 114 16.96 -0.22 0.83
N GLY A 115 17.36 -1.26 1.57
CA GLY A 115 16.85 -2.61 1.39
C GLY A 115 16.46 -3.22 2.72
N ALA A 116 15.50 -4.13 2.68
CA ALA A 116 14.98 -4.84 3.83
C ALA A 116 14.72 -6.31 3.48
N TYR A 117 15.07 -7.20 4.40
CA TYR A 117 14.67 -8.61 4.39
C TYR A 117 13.28 -8.79 5.00
N THR A 118 12.47 -9.65 4.39
CA THR A 118 11.20 -10.08 4.96
C THR A 118 11.00 -11.57 4.73
N ASP A 119 10.20 -12.18 5.59
CA ASP A 119 9.63 -13.52 5.48
C ASP A 119 8.14 -13.46 5.82
N ALA A 120 7.48 -14.62 5.96
CA ALA A 120 6.06 -14.68 6.28
C ALA A 120 5.69 -13.98 7.60
N GLU A 121 6.49 -14.15 8.66
CA GLU A 121 6.18 -13.60 9.98
C GLU A 121 6.38 -12.09 10.00
N ILE A 122 7.50 -11.63 9.42
CA ILE A 122 7.80 -10.21 9.28
C ILE A 122 6.74 -9.54 8.40
N ALA A 123 6.39 -10.12 7.25
CA ALA A 123 5.41 -9.56 6.33
C ALA A 123 4.06 -9.33 7.01
N ARG A 124 3.54 -10.32 7.75
CA ARG A 124 2.30 -10.18 8.54
C ARG A 124 2.40 -9.04 9.55
N HIS A 125 3.50 -8.96 10.30
CA HIS A 125 3.68 -7.89 11.29
C HIS A 125 3.75 -6.50 10.64
N LEU A 126 4.43 -6.36 9.49
CA LEU A 126 4.50 -5.09 8.76
C LEU A 126 3.13 -4.65 8.22
N ILE A 127 2.35 -5.59 7.69
CA ILE A 127 0.97 -5.35 7.23
C ILE A 127 0.11 -4.88 8.42
N ASP A 128 0.17 -5.56 9.55
CA ASP A 128 -0.57 -5.21 10.77
C ASP A 128 -0.13 -3.86 11.36
N ALA A 129 1.14 -3.50 11.21
CA ALA A 129 1.67 -2.19 11.57
C ALA A 129 1.19 -1.07 10.63
N GLY A 130 0.60 -1.41 9.48
CA GLY A 130 0.11 -0.49 8.46
C GLY A 130 1.21 0.06 7.54
N VAL A 131 2.29 -0.71 7.34
CA VAL A 131 3.28 -0.45 6.29
C VAL A 131 2.58 -0.60 4.93
N THR A 132 2.80 0.36 4.06
CA THR A 132 2.17 0.44 2.73
C THR A 132 3.06 1.28 1.82
N ASP A 133 2.63 1.48 0.57
CA ASP A 133 3.31 2.37 -0.37
C ASP A 133 3.53 3.76 0.27
N SER A 134 4.80 4.17 0.34
CA SER A 134 5.23 5.41 0.97
C SER A 134 4.60 6.64 0.32
N LYS A 135 4.26 6.58 -0.98
CA LYS A 135 3.59 7.66 -1.71
C LYS A 135 2.18 7.96 -1.19
N ARG A 136 1.56 6.99 -0.50
CA ARG A 136 0.24 7.15 0.13
C ARG A 136 0.33 7.77 1.53
N ILE A 137 1.53 7.98 2.04
CA ILE A 137 1.76 8.49 3.40
C ILE A 137 2.16 9.97 3.29
N THR A 138 1.25 10.86 3.69
CA THR A 138 1.44 12.31 3.61
C THR A 138 2.07 12.95 4.85
N SER A 139 2.39 12.15 5.87
CA SER A 139 2.88 12.65 7.17
C SER A 139 4.27 12.12 7.49
N ASP A 140 5.24 13.02 7.61
CA ASP A 140 6.61 12.71 8.04
C ASP A 140 6.64 12.01 9.40
N ALA A 141 5.76 12.41 10.33
CA ALA A 141 5.67 11.76 11.64
C ALA A 141 5.25 10.30 11.51
N LYS A 142 4.33 10.00 10.58
CA LYS A 142 3.92 8.61 10.28
C LYS A 142 5.06 7.84 9.62
N ILE A 143 5.81 8.44 8.69
CA ILE A 143 7.01 7.82 8.09
C ILE A 143 8.03 7.47 9.17
N ARG A 144 8.38 8.40 10.06
CA ARG A 144 9.33 8.16 11.16
C ARG A 144 8.86 7.05 12.09
N LYS A 145 7.57 7.03 12.42
CA LYS A 145 6.97 5.98 13.25
C LYS A 145 7.08 4.60 12.59
N LEU A 146 6.67 4.48 11.33
CA LEU A 146 6.73 3.21 10.60
C LEU A 146 8.18 2.74 10.38
N ALA A 147 9.10 3.65 10.07
CA ALA A 147 10.51 3.33 9.96
C ALA A 147 11.10 2.79 11.29
N GLY A 148 10.62 3.29 12.44
CA GLY A 148 10.93 2.72 13.75
C GLY A 148 10.41 1.29 13.88
N ILE A 149 9.12 1.09 13.63
CA ILE A 149 8.48 -0.24 13.71
C ILE A 149 9.20 -1.26 12.82
N ILE A 150 9.51 -0.89 11.57
CA ILE A 150 10.25 -1.75 10.64
C ILE A 150 11.56 -2.22 11.27
N ARG A 151 12.38 -1.30 11.79
CA ARG A 151 13.69 -1.64 12.38
C ARG A 151 13.58 -2.46 13.68
N ASP A 152 12.52 -2.22 14.45
CA ASP A 152 12.30 -2.87 15.75
C ASP A 152 11.62 -4.25 15.61
N THR A 153 11.13 -4.60 14.42
CA THR A 153 10.55 -5.92 14.14
C THR A 153 11.60 -7.03 14.31
N PRO A 154 11.34 -8.04 15.18
CA PRO A 154 12.25 -9.17 15.35
C PRO A 154 12.54 -9.89 14.02
N GLY A 155 13.80 -10.22 13.79
CA GLY A 155 14.22 -10.92 12.56
C GLY A 155 14.41 -10.02 11.33
N MET A 156 13.92 -8.77 11.37
CA MET A 156 14.15 -7.80 10.31
C MET A 156 15.65 -7.50 10.17
N VAL A 157 16.10 -7.45 8.92
CA VAL A 157 17.42 -6.96 8.56
C VAL A 157 17.25 -5.89 7.50
N SER A 158 17.94 -4.77 7.68
CA SER A 158 17.98 -3.70 6.67
C SER A 158 19.40 -3.27 6.37
N GLU A 159 19.58 -2.69 5.19
CA GLU A 159 20.82 -2.10 4.70
C GLU A 159 20.51 -0.77 4.02
N VAL A 160 21.38 0.24 4.21
CA VAL A 160 21.11 1.60 3.70
C VAL A 160 22.40 2.21 3.16
N VAL A 161 22.39 2.53 1.87
CA VAL A 161 23.44 3.32 1.22
C VAL A 161 22.96 4.75 1.07
N ARG A 162 23.59 5.66 1.82
CA ARG A 162 23.34 7.11 1.75
C ARG A 162 24.44 7.81 0.97
N ILE A 163 24.07 8.47 -0.13
CA ILE A 163 24.97 9.24 -0.98
C ILE A 163 24.65 10.73 -0.81
N GLY A 164 25.45 11.44 -0.01
CA GLY A 164 25.31 12.89 0.16
C GLY A 164 25.67 13.70 -1.09
N PRO A 165 25.24 14.98 -1.21
CA PRO A 165 25.42 15.79 -2.43
C PRO A 165 26.84 15.83 -2.98
N THR A 166 27.86 16.01 -2.12
CA THR A 166 29.27 16.02 -2.54
C THR A 166 29.67 14.70 -3.19
N ARG A 167 29.38 13.58 -2.52
CA ARG A 167 29.70 12.24 -3.03
C ARG A 167 28.87 11.90 -4.27
N TYR A 168 27.63 12.36 -4.34
CA TYR A 168 26.77 12.22 -5.50
C TYR A 168 27.44 12.85 -6.73
N ASN A 169 27.91 14.09 -6.62
CA ASN A 169 28.58 14.79 -7.72
C ASN A 169 29.85 14.05 -8.18
N ASP A 170 30.66 13.57 -7.24
CA ASP A 170 31.87 12.80 -7.55
C ASP A 170 31.55 11.49 -8.30
N LEU A 171 30.55 10.75 -7.83
CA LEU A 171 30.13 9.49 -8.44
C LEU A 171 29.48 9.74 -9.80
N TYR A 172 28.63 10.76 -9.91
CA TYR A 172 27.97 11.12 -11.16
C TYR A 172 28.99 11.53 -12.23
N ALA A 173 30.05 12.25 -11.89
CA ALA A 173 31.13 12.57 -12.81
C ALA A 173 31.82 11.32 -13.41
N ARG A 174 31.88 10.22 -12.64
CA ARG A 174 32.45 8.92 -13.06
C ARG A 174 31.46 8.07 -13.86
N PHE A 175 30.24 7.93 -13.36
CA PHE A 175 29.20 7.09 -14.01
C PHE A 175 28.61 7.75 -15.25
N ARG A 176 28.45 9.08 -15.23
CA ARG A 176 27.78 9.92 -16.23
C ARG A 176 26.35 9.48 -16.58
N ASN A 177 25.73 8.68 -15.72
CA ASN A 177 24.41 8.12 -15.89
C ASN A 177 23.83 7.76 -14.51
N LEU A 178 22.72 8.40 -14.15
CA LEU A 178 22.07 8.19 -12.85
C LEU A 178 21.60 6.75 -12.67
N ASN A 179 21.02 6.13 -13.70
CA ASN A 179 20.52 4.75 -13.61
C ASN A 179 21.65 3.74 -13.38
N ARG A 180 22.84 3.95 -13.96
CA ARG A 180 24.03 3.12 -13.65
C ARG A 180 24.50 3.29 -12.21
N MET A 181 24.47 4.51 -11.70
CA MET A 181 24.82 4.80 -10.31
C MET A 181 23.78 4.20 -9.33
N LEU A 182 22.49 4.24 -9.67
CA LEU A 182 21.43 3.57 -8.92
C LEU A 182 21.63 2.06 -8.94
N ALA A 183 21.82 1.44 -10.10
CA ALA A 183 22.07 0.00 -10.19
C ALA A 183 23.25 -0.43 -9.31
N TRP A 184 24.33 0.35 -9.28
CA TRP A 184 25.46 0.14 -8.37
C TRP A 184 25.05 0.28 -6.89
N GLY A 185 24.29 1.31 -6.53
CA GLY A 185 23.79 1.50 -5.16
C GLY A 185 22.87 0.36 -4.69
N HIS A 186 21.98 -0.12 -5.56
CA HIS A 186 21.11 -1.27 -5.27
C HIS A 186 21.93 -2.55 -5.09
N ALA A 187 22.95 -2.79 -5.95
CA ALA A 187 23.84 -3.94 -5.81
C ALA A 187 24.57 -3.93 -4.45
N LEU A 188 25.09 -2.78 -4.00
CA LEU A 188 25.72 -2.67 -2.68
C LEU A 188 24.77 -2.99 -1.53
N VAL A 189 23.52 -2.53 -1.61
CA VAL A 189 22.50 -2.85 -0.62
C VAL A 189 22.19 -4.36 -0.60
N ILE A 190 22.05 -4.97 -1.78
CA ILE A 190 21.83 -6.42 -1.91
C ILE A 190 23.01 -7.21 -1.32
N GLU A 191 24.25 -6.84 -1.64
CA GLU A 191 25.45 -7.47 -1.08
C GLU A 191 25.49 -7.34 0.44
N GLY A 192 25.17 -6.16 0.98
CA GLY A 192 25.10 -5.94 2.42
C GLY A 192 23.99 -6.74 3.12
N LEU A 193 22.84 -6.93 2.46
CA LEU A 193 21.78 -7.81 2.96
C LEU A 193 22.19 -9.28 2.93
N LEU A 194 22.77 -9.76 1.83
CA LEU A 194 23.29 -11.14 1.71
C LEU A 194 24.32 -11.45 2.80
N GLY A 195 25.18 -10.50 3.15
CA GLY A 195 26.14 -10.66 4.24
C GLY A 195 25.51 -10.82 5.63
N LYS A 196 24.25 -10.39 5.81
CA LYS A 196 23.52 -10.46 7.08
C LYS A 196 22.49 -11.60 7.11
N LYS A 197 21.87 -11.90 5.97
CA LYS A 197 20.84 -12.92 5.75
C LYS A 197 21.06 -13.58 4.38
N PRO A 198 21.89 -14.64 4.29
CA PRO A 198 22.17 -15.31 3.01
C PRO A 198 20.98 -16.09 2.47
#